data_AF-A0AAU6LRR2-F1
#
_entry.id   AF-A0AAU6LRR2-F1
#
_cell.length_a   1.000
_cell.length_b   1.000
_cell.length_c   1.000
_cell.angle_alpha   90.00
_cell.angle_beta   90.00
_cell.angle_gamma   90.00
#
_symmetry.space_group_name_H-M   'P 1'
#
loop_
_entity.id
_entity.type
_entity.pdbx_description
1 polymer ?
#
loop_
_entity_poly.entity_id
_entity_poly.type
_entity_poly.pdbx_seq_one_letter_code
_entity_poly.pdbx_strand_id
1 'polypeptide(L)'
;MCSDTPHYTDAGAPDGEAARSISTEAKVWDETGHHGGLCERVEDILTKVVPVVREVTELDLPPLVVFRIVDPETWQAESEADLTELVGRYRQQLPRWKAPAINVMERMVVSRLREVAPLLGGVLVMGATTAVGPVGLSSRTMLVPEALEHSGALHPGSHYLTQVVAHELVHHAQNLATGRRKVWADSIPAALLGTTAIKLVEEGHAYWADQEVTRRLFAEPKDIRTAPSSVRSDAYEAALKDKRIARMRRRDTYAEGRRLVAAAIDAVGISPFNQVWTDVELLPTKHELRQHEKWVGRLSGLR
;
A
#
# COMPACT_ATOMS: atom_id res chain seq x y z
N MET A 1 -19.94 -27.54 -4.62
CA MET A 1 -19.60 -27.77 -6.04
C MET A 1 -20.14 -26.58 -6.81
N CYS A 2 -19.29 -25.58 -7.06
CA CYS A 2 -19.67 -24.37 -7.80
C CYS A 2 -18.67 -24.20 -8.94
N SER A 3 -19.09 -24.54 -10.15
CA SER A 3 -18.53 -24.04 -11.40
C SER A 3 -19.44 -22.92 -11.90
N ASP A 4 -18.86 -21.83 -12.38
CA ASP A 4 -18.97 -21.44 -13.80
C ASP A 4 -18.36 -20.05 -14.03
N THR A 5 -17.41 -20.00 -14.96
CA THR A 5 -16.68 -18.83 -15.42
C THR A 5 -17.51 -18.13 -16.51
N PRO A 6 -17.79 -16.81 -16.45
CA PRO A 6 -18.49 -16.16 -17.55
C PRO A 6 -17.52 -15.68 -18.64
N HIS A 7 -17.81 -16.07 -19.87
CA HIS A 7 -17.25 -15.50 -21.10
C HIS A 7 -17.85 -14.10 -21.35
N TYR A 8 -17.00 -13.07 -21.39
CA TYR A 8 -17.43 -11.71 -21.75
C TYR A 8 -17.36 -11.55 -23.28
N THR A 9 -18.49 -11.23 -23.90
CA THR A 9 -18.59 -10.87 -25.32
C THR A 9 -18.56 -9.36 -25.47
N ASP A 10 -17.81 -8.91 -26.48
CA ASP A 10 -17.54 -7.52 -26.84
C ASP A 10 -18.77 -6.89 -27.51
N ALA A 11 -19.29 -5.78 -26.97
CA ALA A 11 -20.37 -5.03 -27.57
C ALA A 11 -20.26 -3.53 -27.22
N GLY A 12 -19.84 -2.75 -28.22
CA GLY A 12 -20.32 -1.40 -28.59
C GLY A 12 -20.56 -0.36 -27.49
N ALA A 13 -19.75 0.69 -27.49
CA ALA A 13 -19.99 1.92 -26.74
C ALA A 13 -21.19 2.72 -27.29
N PRO A 14 -22.02 3.32 -26.41
CA PRO A 14 -22.76 4.53 -26.74
C PRO A 14 -22.27 5.73 -25.92
N ASP A 15 -22.31 6.89 -26.59
CA ASP A 15 -21.98 8.22 -26.10
C ASP A 15 -22.89 8.71 -24.96
N GLY A 16 -22.31 9.52 -24.06
CA GLY A 16 -22.99 10.57 -23.31
C GLY A 16 -23.87 10.12 -22.14
N GLU A 17 -23.30 9.90 -20.96
CA GLU A 17 -24.07 9.83 -19.72
C GLU A 17 -23.28 10.43 -18.55
N ALA A 18 -23.96 11.24 -17.73
CA ALA A 18 -23.44 11.83 -16.50
C ALA A 18 -22.61 10.81 -15.72
N ALA A 19 -21.45 11.21 -15.19
CA ALA A 19 -20.55 10.37 -14.41
C ALA A 19 -21.30 9.73 -13.23
N ARG A 20 -21.90 8.58 -13.46
CA ARG A 20 -22.42 7.70 -12.41
C ARG A 20 -21.20 7.36 -11.58
N SER A 21 -21.18 7.81 -10.33
CA SER A 21 -20.17 7.38 -9.36
C SER A 21 -20.11 5.85 -9.42
N ILE A 22 -19.00 5.31 -9.94
CA ILE A 22 -18.83 3.88 -10.03
C ILE A 22 -18.76 3.38 -8.58
N SER A 23 -19.75 2.57 -8.19
CA SER A 23 -19.75 1.92 -6.89
C SER A 23 -18.53 1.01 -6.81
N THR A 24 -17.72 1.15 -5.77
CA THR A 24 -16.63 0.20 -5.49
C THR A 24 -17.25 -1.02 -4.81
N GLU A 25 -17.11 -2.17 -5.44
CA GLU A 25 -17.33 -3.47 -4.82
C GLU A 25 -16.08 -3.87 -4.04
N ALA A 26 -16.24 -4.30 -2.79
CA ALA A 26 -15.17 -4.79 -1.95
C ALA A 26 -15.39 -6.28 -1.67
N LYS A 27 -14.38 -7.12 -1.94
CA LYS A 27 -14.41 -8.57 -1.69
C LYS A 27 -13.31 -8.97 -0.74
N VAL A 28 -13.64 -9.89 0.17
CA VAL A 28 -12.65 -10.53 1.04
C VAL A 28 -12.65 -12.03 0.74
N TRP A 29 -11.47 -12.60 0.52
CA TRP A 29 -11.30 -14.02 0.25
C TRP A 29 -10.42 -14.63 1.32
N ASP A 30 -10.92 -15.69 1.97
CA ASP A 30 -10.13 -16.52 2.86
C ASP A 30 -9.53 -17.68 2.07
N GLU A 31 -8.24 -17.58 1.74
CA GLU A 31 -7.51 -18.63 1.02
C GLU A 31 -6.92 -19.68 1.94
N THR A 32 -6.85 -19.37 3.23
CA THR A 32 -6.38 -20.29 4.28
C THR A 32 -7.45 -21.34 4.62
N GLY A 33 -8.72 -21.00 4.40
CA GLY A 33 -9.89 -21.84 4.67
C GLY A 33 -10.26 -21.98 6.15
N HIS A 34 -9.57 -21.27 7.06
CA HIS A 34 -9.79 -21.39 8.51
C HIS A 34 -9.90 -20.05 9.25
N HIS A 35 -9.95 -18.93 8.52
CA HIS A 35 -10.04 -17.57 9.05
C HIS A 35 -11.35 -16.86 8.68
N GLY A 36 -12.46 -17.61 8.55
CA GLY A 36 -13.79 -17.07 8.22
C GLY A 36 -14.25 -15.92 9.12
N GLY A 37 -14.00 -15.99 10.43
CA GLY A 37 -14.34 -14.89 11.35
C GLY A 37 -13.51 -13.61 11.13
N LEU A 38 -12.28 -13.72 10.62
CA LEU A 38 -11.50 -12.55 10.19
C LEU A 38 -12.04 -11.99 8.88
N CYS A 39 -12.45 -12.86 7.95
CA CYS A 39 -13.07 -12.48 6.68
C CYS A 39 -14.29 -11.58 6.92
N GLU A 40 -15.25 -12.05 7.71
CA GLU A 40 -16.47 -11.29 8.07
C GLU A 40 -16.14 -9.94 8.72
N ARG A 41 -15.16 -9.92 9.63
CA ARG A 41 -14.71 -8.68 10.29
C ARG A 41 -14.12 -7.67 9.29
N VAL A 42 -13.34 -8.13 8.31
CA VAL A 42 -12.76 -7.25 7.29
C VAL A 42 -13.85 -6.73 6.35
N GLU A 43 -14.83 -7.54 5.97
CA GLU A 43 -16.00 -7.12 5.19
C GLU A 43 -16.81 -6.01 5.90
N ASP A 44 -17.09 -6.21 7.19
CA ASP A 44 -17.77 -5.23 8.03
C ASP A 44 -16.99 -3.92 8.14
N ILE A 45 -15.66 -4.00 8.24
CA ILE A 45 -14.78 -2.83 8.27
C ILE A 45 -14.82 -2.11 6.92
N LEU A 46 -14.70 -2.83 5.80
CA LEU A 46 -14.68 -2.26 4.45
C LEU A 46 -15.97 -1.48 4.16
N THR A 47 -17.12 -2.01 4.59
CA THR A 47 -18.41 -1.31 4.45
C THR A 47 -18.41 0.08 5.09
N LYS A 48 -17.69 0.25 6.21
CA LYS A 48 -17.57 1.52 6.94
C LYS A 48 -16.45 2.41 6.40
N VAL A 49 -15.33 1.80 6.02
CA VAL A 49 -14.09 2.50 5.67
C VAL A 49 -14.10 3.01 4.23
N VAL A 50 -14.69 2.29 3.28
CA VAL A 50 -14.75 2.69 1.85
C VAL A 50 -15.28 4.12 1.64
N PRO A 51 -16.45 4.52 2.16
CA PRO A 51 -16.94 5.88 1.97
C PRO A 51 -16.04 6.92 2.65
N VAL A 52 -15.50 6.62 3.83
CA VAL A 52 -14.65 7.55 4.59
C VAL A 52 -13.30 7.75 3.93
N VAL A 53 -12.69 6.70 3.35
CA VAL A 53 -11.42 6.82 2.61
C VAL A 53 -11.60 7.72 1.39
N ARG A 54 -12.69 7.56 0.62
CA ARG A 54 -12.99 8.42 -0.53
C ARG A 54 -13.13 9.88 -0.09
N GLU A 55 -13.85 10.13 1.00
CA GLU A 55 -14.06 11.48 1.52
C GLU A 55 -12.79 12.12 2.10
N VAL A 56 -11.97 11.36 2.83
CA VAL A 56 -10.72 11.84 3.44
C VAL A 56 -9.67 12.14 2.39
N THR A 57 -9.51 11.25 1.41
CA THR A 57 -8.43 11.33 0.42
C THR A 57 -8.82 12.14 -0.81
N GLU A 58 -10.11 12.32 -1.08
CA GLU A 58 -10.64 12.83 -2.35
C GLU A 58 -10.12 12.04 -3.57
N LEU A 59 -9.74 10.78 -3.38
CA LEU A 59 -9.34 9.87 -4.43
C LEU A 59 -10.45 8.86 -4.71
N ASP A 60 -10.61 8.55 -6.00
CA ASP A 60 -11.45 7.44 -6.42
C ASP A 60 -10.85 6.10 -6.01
N LEU A 61 -11.73 5.12 -5.78
CA LEU A 61 -11.34 3.73 -5.57
C LEU A 61 -11.62 2.92 -6.83
N PRO A 62 -10.84 1.84 -7.09
CA PRO A 62 -11.14 0.90 -8.16
C PRO A 62 -12.58 0.38 -8.08
N PRO A 63 -13.20 0.00 -9.22
CA PRO A 63 -14.53 -0.61 -9.22
C PRO A 63 -14.59 -1.90 -8.39
N LEU A 64 -13.46 -2.60 -8.28
CA LEU A 64 -13.30 -3.79 -7.46
C LEU A 64 -12.02 -3.69 -6.63
N VAL A 65 -12.16 -3.77 -5.30
CA VAL A 65 -11.05 -3.94 -4.36
C VAL A 65 -11.14 -5.34 -3.74
N VAL A 66 -10.01 -6.05 -3.71
CA VAL A 66 -9.96 -7.43 -3.17
C VAL A 66 -8.97 -7.49 -2.03
N PHE A 67 -9.41 -8.02 -0.89
CA PHE A 67 -8.58 -8.38 0.25
C PHE A 67 -8.51 -9.90 0.31
N ARG A 68 -7.30 -10.45 0.41
CA ARG A 68 -7.04 -11.89 0.48
C ARG A 68 -6.41 -12.17 1.82
N ILE A 69 -7.02 -13.04 2.60
CA ILE A 69 -6.42 -13.60 3.81
C ILE A 69 -5.59 -14.80 3.36
N VAL A 70 -4.29 -14.72 3.57
CA VAL A 70 -3.31 -15.68 3.05
C VAL A 70 -2.34 -16.12 4.14
N ASP A 71 -1.83 -17.33 4.03
CA ASP A 71 -0.76 -17.83 4.89
C ASP A 71 0.58 -17.11 4.59
N PRO A 72 1.53 -17.09 5.54
CA PRO A 72 2.82 -16.45 5.35
C PRO A 72 3.58 -16.96 4.12
N GLU A 73 3.50 -18.25 3.80
CA GLU A 73 4.17 -18.87 2.64
C GLU A 73 3.64 -18.30 1.32
N THR A 74 2.33 -18.11 1.21
CA THR A 74 1.68 -17.50 0.03
C THR A 74 2.12 -16.05 -0.13
N TRP A 75 2.12 -15.27 0.96
CA TRP A 75 2.62 -13.90 0.93
C TRP A 75 4.09 -13.82 0.49
N GLN A 76 4.93 -14.74 0.97
CA GLN A 76 6.35 -14.79 0.60
C GLN A 76 6.55 -15.11 -0.88
N ALA A 77 5.85 -16.13 -1.38
CA ALA A 77 5.94 -16.56 -2.77
C ALA A 77 5.48 -15.46 -3.74
N GLU A 78 4.36 -14.79 -3.44
CA GLU A 78 3.85 -13.70 -4.29
C GLU A 78 4.72 -12.44 -4.21
N SER A 79 5.21 -12.07 -3.01
CA SER A 79 6.13 -10.94 -2.86
C SER A 79 7.44 -11.14 -3.63
N GLU A 80 7.93 -12.38 -3.68
CA GLU A 80 9.09 -12.73 -4.49
C GLU A 80 8.79 -12.66 -6.00
N ALA A 81 7.64 -13.15 -6.43
CA ALA A 81 7.21 -13.09 -7.82
C ALA A 81 7.06 -11.64 -8.30
N ASP A 82 6.42 -10.78 -7.50
CA ASP A 82 6.25 -9.36 -7.78
C ASP A 82 7.57 -8.61 -7.89
N LEU A 83 8.50 -8.89 -6.97
CA LEU A 83 9.85 -8.32 -7.02
C LEU A 83 10.60 -8.76 -8.28
N THR A 84 10.50 -10.04 -8.64
CA THR A 84 11.11 -10.61 -9.84
C THR A 84 10.53 -9.97 -11.10
N GLU A 85 9.20 -9.79 -11.17
CA GLU A 85 8.52 -9.12 -12.28
C GLU A 85 8.94 -7.65 -12.40
N LEU A 86 9.00 -6.92 -11.29
CA LEU A 86 9.44 -5.53 -11.26
C LEU A 86 10.86 -5.37 -11.81
N VAL A 87 11.79 -6.23 -11.36
CA VAL A 87 13.17 -6.24 -11.87
C VAL A 87 13.20 -6.64 -13.36
N GLY A 88 12.36 -7.59 -13.77
CA GLY A 88 12.18 -8.00 -15.16
C GLY A 88 11.72 -6.85 -16.06
N ARG A 89 10.72 -6.07 -15.64
CA ARG A 89 10.24 -4.87 -16.36
C ARG A 89 11.34 -3.82 -16.51
N TYR A 90 12.11 -3.57 -15.47
CA TYR A 90 13.25 -2.67 -15.56
C TYR A 90 14.32 -3.13 -16.55
N ARG A 91 14.60 -4.45 -16.54
CA ARG A 91 15.58 -5.05 -17.45
C ARG A 91 15.24 -4.76 -18.91
N GLN A 92 13.95 -4.75 -19.25
CA GLN A 92 13.47 -4.48 -20.61
C GLN A 92 13.67 -3.01 -21.05
N GLN A 93 13.75 -2.07 -20.10
CA GLN A 93 13.96 -0.65 -20.38
C GLN A 93 15.44 -0.27 -20.54
N LEU A 94 16.37 -1.16 -20.19
CA LEU A 94 17.80 -0.89 -20.21
C LEU A 94 18.51 -1.48 -21.43
N PRO A 95 19.65 -0.89 -21.86
CA PRO A 95 20.50 -1.49 -22.88
C PRO A 95 20.89 -2.93 -22.53
N ARG A 96 20.79 -3.84 -23.51
CA ARG A 96 21.00 -5.29 -23.32
C ARG A 96 22.33 -5.64 -22.63
N TRP A 97 23.38 -4.84 -22.82
CA TRP A 97 24.69 -5.06 -22.19
C TRP A 97 24.67 -4.91 -20.66
N LYS A 98 23.66 -4.25 -20.08
CA LYS A 98 23.48 -4.15 -18.62
C LYS A 98 22.82 -5.40 -18.00
N ALA A 99 22.25 -6.30 -18.81
CA ALA A 99 21.51 -7.46 -18.33
C ALA A 99 22.30 -8.35 -17.34
N PRO A 100 23.61 -8.64 -17.51
CA PRO A 100 24.36 -9.43 -16.55
C PRO A 100 24.42 -8.80 -15.15
N ALA A 101 24.61 -7.49 -15.08
CA ALA A 101 24.64 -6.76 -13.80
C ALA A 101 23.27 -6.75 -13.12
N ILE A 102 22.19 -6.60 -13.90
CA ILE A 102 20.81 -6.66 -13.38
C ILE A 102 20.50 -8.06 -12.84
N ASN A 103 20.92 -9.14 -13.52
CA ASN A 103 20.70 -10.50 -13.04
C ASN A 103 21.46 -10.80 -11.73
N VAL A 104 22.61 -10.15 -11.50
CA VAL A 104 23.31 -10.24 -10.21
C VAL A 104 22.56 -9.46 -9.13
N MET A 105 22.09 -8.25 -9.45
CA MET A 105 21.29 -7.43 -8.54
C MET A 105 19.99 -8.13 -8.14
N GLU A 106 19.24 -8.67 -9.11
CA GLU A 106 18.01 -9.44 -8.91
C GLU A 106 18.22 -10.57 -7.91
N ARG A 107 19.22 -11.42 -8.14
CA ARG A 107 19.58 -12.52 -7.23
C ARG A 107 19.92 -12.02 -5.83
N MET A 108 20.63 -10.90 -5.72
CA MET A 108 20.96 -10.30 -4.42
C MET A 108 19.72 -9.80 -3.67
N VAL A 109 18.82 -9.08 -4.36
CA VAL A 109 17.61 -8.52 -3.73
C VAL A 109 16.62 -9.63 -3.37
N VAL A 110 16.39 -10.59 -4.24
CA VAL A 110 15.54 -11.77 -3.98
C VAL A 110 16.12 -12.61 -2.84
N SER A 111 17.42 -12.88 -2.84
CA SER A 111 18.07 -13.62 -1.74
C SER A 111 17.89 -12.91 -0.40
N ARG A 112 18.05 -11.58 -0.38
CA ARG A 112 17.82 -10.78 0.82
C ARG A 112 16.37 -10.82 1.27
N LEU A 113 15.40 -10.77 0.34
CA LEU A 113 13.98 -10.92 0.66
C LEU A 113 13.72 -12.28 1.32
N ARG A 114 14.19 -13.38 0.72
CA ARG A 114 14.05 -14.73 1.28
C ARG A 114 14.64 -14.86 2.69
N GLU A 115 15.75 -14.18 2.96
CA GLU A 115 16.40 -14.22 4.28
C GLU A 115 15.54 -13.57 5.40
N VAL A 116 14.76 -12.54 5.07
CA VAL A 116 13.93 -11.80 6.03
C VAL A 116 12.44 -12.13 5.92
N ALA A 117 12.03 -12.79 4.85
CA ALA A 117 10.65 -13.13 4.50
C ALA A 117 9.87 -13.80 5.65
N PRO A 118 10.42 -14.79 6.36
CA PRO A 118 9.72 -15.38 7.51
C PRO A 118 9.41 -14.39 8.63
N LEU A 119 10.34 -13.45 8.89
CA LEU A 119 10.13 -12.38 9.89
C LEU A 119 9.20 -11.29 9.38
N LEU A 120 9.13 -11.06 8.07
CA LEU A 120 8.23 -10.08 7.49
C LEU A 120 6.82 -10.64 7.39
N GLY A 121 6.60 -11.66 6.56
CA GLY A 121 5.28 -12.22 6.30
C GLY A 121 4.64 -12.86 7.52
N GLY A 122 5.42 -13.57 8.35
CA GLY A 122 4.87 -14.27 9.51
C GLY A 122 4.69 -13.41 10.76
N VAL A 123 5.27 -12.20 10.81
CA VAL A 123 5.34 -11.44 12.08
C VAL A 123 5.09 -9.94 11.91
N LEU A 124 5.65 -9.28 10.90
CA LEU A 124 5.69 -7.81 10.85
C LEU A 124 4.76 -7.17 9.81
N VAL A 125 4.56 -7.82 8.66
CA VAL A 125 3.77 -7.31 7.54
C VAL A 125 2.34 -7.77 7.70
N MET A 126 1.50 -6.88 8.20
CA MET A 126 0.08 -7.13 8.44
C MET A 126 -0.75 -7.11 7.14
N GLY A 127 -0.31 -6.29 6.17
CA GLY A 127 -0.98 -6.06 4.90
C GLY A 127 0.05 -5.70 3.82
N ALA A 128 -0.24 -6.09 2.57
CA ALA A 128 0.52 -5.61 1.41
C ALA A 128 -0.42 -5.47 0.22
N THR A 129 -0.53 -4.24 -0.31
CA THR A 129 -1.35 -3.94 -1.48
C THR A 129 -0.53 -3.87 -2.76
N THR A 130 -0.93 -4.67 -3.76
CA THR A 130 -0.25 -4.77 -5.05
C THR A 130 -1.18 -4.29 -6.17
N ALA A 131 -0.60 -3.52 -7.09
CA ALA A 131 -1.27 -3.18 -8.33
C ALA A 131 -1.10 -4.36 -9.29
N VAL A 132 -2.17 -5.12 -9.53
CA VAL A 132 -2.16 -6.19 -10.54
C VAL A 132 -1.93 -5.54 -11.91
N GLY A 133 -1.13 -6.22 -12.75
CA GLY A 133 -0.65 -5.78 -14.06
C GLY A 133 -1.73 -5.31 -15.07
N PRO A 134 -1.37 -5.11 -16.35
CA PRO A 134 -2.17 -4.34 -17.32
C PRO A 134 -3.62 -4.79 -17.55
N VAL A 135 -3.97 -6.03 -17.16
CA VAL A 135 -5.21 -6.73 -17.58
C VAL A 135 -6.23 -6.90 -16.44
N GLY A 136 -5.99 -6.35 -15.23
CA GLY A 136 -6.96 -6.40 -14.13
C GLY A 136 -7.51 -5.02 -13.77
N LEU A 137 -8.83 -4.88 -13.63
CA LEU A 137 -9.50 -3.71 -13.03
C LEU A 137 -9.38 -3.67 -11.49
N SER A 138 -8.65 -4.61 -10.89
CA SER A 138 -8.59 -4.84 -9.44
C SER A 138 -7.18 -4.60 -8.89
N SER A 139 -7.06 -3.76 -7.87
CA SER A 139 -5.93 -3.80 -6.93
C SER A 139 -6.22 -4.86 -5.86
N ARG A 140 -5.18 -5.45 -5.26
CA ARG A 140 -5.32 -6.56 -4.31
C ARG A 140 -4.50 -6.31 -3.06
N THR A 141 -5.06 -6.62 -1.90
CA THR A 141 -4.34 -6.63 -0.62
C THR A 141 -4.21 -8.06 -0.14
N MET A 142 -3.02 -8.45 0.30
CA MET A 142 -2.81 -9.66 1.10
C MET A 142 -2.75 -9.28 2.58
N LEU A 143 -3.61 -9.87 3.40
CA LEU A 143 -3.58 -9.79 4.86
C LEU A 143 -3.02 -11.11 5.40
N VAL A 144 -2.07 -11.02 6.33
CA VAL A 144 -1.48 -12.21 6.95
C VAL A 144 -1.96 -12.30 8.42
N PRO A 145 -2.84 -13.27 8.75
CA PRO A 145 -3.45 -13.39 10.08
C PRO A 145 -2.43 -13.46 11.22
N GLU A 146 -1.36 -14.23 11.06
CA GLU A 146 -0.33 -14.42 12.09
C GLU A 146 0.38 -13.11 12.41
N ALA A 147 0.68 -12.30 11.39
CA ALA A 147 1.27 -10.98 11.58
C ALA A 147 0.28 -10.00 12.24
N LEU A 148 -1.01 -10.09 11.90
CA LEU A 148 -2.07 -9.30 12.55
C LEU A 148 -2.25 -9.68 14.03
N GLU A 149 -2.12 -10.96 14.37
CA GLU A 149 -2.14 -11.43 15.76
C GLU A 149 -0.91 -10.97 16.52
N HIS A 150 0.28 -11.19 15.96
CA HIS A 150 1.55 -10.83 16.58
C HIS A 150 1.70 -9.33 16.85
N SER A 151 1.21 -8.49 15.96
CA SER A 151 1.20 -7.04 16.12
C SER A 151 0.18 -6.53 17.15
N GLY A 152 -0.81 -7.35 17.53
CA GLY A 152 -1.95 -6.94 18.34
C GLY A 152 -3.06 -6.27 17.52
N ALA A 153 -3.00 -6.28 16.19
CA ALA A 153 -4.04 -5.70 15.33
C ALA A 153 -5.39 -6.38 15.51
N LEU A 154 -5.40 -7.68 15.84
CA LEU A 154 -6.61 -8.44 16.13
C LEU A 154 -7.11 -8.30 17.58
N HIS A 155 -6.40 -7.57 18.45
CA HIS A 155 -6.79 -7.42 19.86
C HIS A 155 -8.22 -6.88 19.98
N PRO A 156 -9.10 -7.52 20.77
CA PRO A 156 -10.47 -7.07 20.95
C PRO A 156 -10.55 -5.60 21.39
N GLY A 157 -11.42 -4.81 20.75
CA GLY A 157 -11.68 -3.41 21.12
C GLY A 157 -10.58 -2.39 20.76
N SER A 158 -9.50 -2.80 20.09
CA SER A 158 -8.37 -1.90 19.78
C SER A 158 -8.55 -1.03 18.53
N HIS A 159 -9.50 -1.40 17.66
CA HIS A 159 -9.74 -0.78 16.35
C HIS A 159 -8.54 -0.76 15.39
N TYR A 160 -7.42 -1.43 15.74
CA TYR A 160 -6.22 -1.42 14.91
C TYR A 160 -6.39 -2.18 13.59
N LEU A 161 -7.20 -3.25 13.55
CA LEU A 161 -7.56 -3.88 12.28
C LEU A 161 -8.25 -2.88 11.34
N THR A 162 -9.09 -1.98 11.85
CA THR A 162 -9.71 -0.93 11.04
C THR A 162 -8.67 0.04 10.48
N GLN A 163 -7.67 0.42 11.28
CA GLN A 163 -6.54 1.23 10.80
C GLN A 163 -5.80 0.53 9.65
N VAL A 164 -5.43 -0.75 9.82
CA VAL A 164 -4.71 -1.52 8.79
C VAL A 164 -5.54 -1.60 7.51
N VAL A 165 -6.83 -1.96 7.60
CA VAL A 165 -7.71 -2.04 6.41
C VAL A 165 -7.84 -0.68 5.72
N ALA A 166 -7.96 0.42 6.48
CA ALA A 166 -8.01 1.77 5.91
C ALA A 166 -6.70 2.13 5.20
N HIS A 167 -5.56 1.81 5.81
CA HIS A 167 -4.23 2.04 5.23
C HIS A 167 -4.08 1.33 3.88
N GLU A 168 -4.39 0.03 3.85
CA GLU A 168 -4.32 -0.76 2.63
C GLU A 168 -5.30 -0.26 1.57
N LEU A 169 -6.52 0.14 1.96
CA LEU A 169 -7.50 0.69 1.03
C LEU A 169 -7.03 2.01 0.38
N VAL A 170 -6.28 2.85 1.10
CA VAL A 170 -5.67 4.06 0.52
C VAL A 170 -4.66 3.70 -0.57
N HIS A 171 -3.92 2.59 -0.43
CA HIS A 171 -3.05 2.12 -1.50
C HIS A 171 -3.83 1.69 -2.76
N HIS A 172 -5.05 1.16 -2.64
CA HIS A 172 -5.90 0.94 -3.82
C HIS A 172 -6.25 2.25 -4.53
N ALA A 173 -6.57 3.30 -3.77
CA ALA A 173 -6.87 4.63 -4.32
C ALA A 173 -5.64 5.25 -5.01
N GLN A 174 -4.47 5.19 -4.36
CA GLN A 174 -3.20 5.64 -4.93
C GLN A 174 -2.82 4.86 -6.20
N ASN A 175 -3.01 3.53 -6.19
CA ASN A 175 -2.77 2.70 -7.36
C ASN A 175 -3.68 3.11 -8.52
N LEU A 176 -4.95 3.46 -8.28
CA LEU A 176 -5.83 3.97 -9.34
C LEU A 176 -5.36 5.34 -9.84
N ALA A 177 -5.11 6.28 -8.93
CA ALA A 177 -4.73 7.66 -9.24
C ALA A 177 -3.41 7.77 -10.02
N THR A 178 -2.45 6.88 -9.75
CA THR A 178 -1.15 6.82 -10.44
C THR A 178 -1.20 6.08 -11.78
N GLY A 179 -2.39 5.72 -12.27
CA GLY A 179 -2.56 4.89 -13.45
C GLY A 179 -1.91 3.51 -13.29
N ARG A 180 -1.99 2.93 -12.08
CA ARG A 180 -1.34 1.68 -11.67
C ARG A 180 0.18 1.76 -11.77
N ARG A 181 0.74 2.83 -11.20
CA ARG A 181 2.17 3.16 -11.23
C ARG A 181 2.76 3.36 -12.62
N LYS A 182 1.95 3.46 -13.69
CA LYS A 182 2.44 3.78 -15.05
C LYS A 182 3.16 5.12 -15.08
N VAL A 183 2.59 6.12 -14.40
CA VAL A 183 3.18 7.47 -14.27
C VAL A 183 4.58 7.40 -13.65
N TRP A 184 4.82 6.42 -12.77
CA TRP A 184 6.11 6.25 -12.08
C TRP A 184 7.00 5.18 -12.73
N ALA A 185 6.47 4.39 -13.68
CA ALA A 185 7.18 3.34 -14.39
C ALA A 185 8.19 3.86 -15.43
N ASP A 186 8.17 5.15 -15.74
CA ASP A 186 9.21 5.78 -16.56
C ASP A 186 10.38 6.27 -15.70
N SER A 187 10.22 6.25 -14.37
CA SER A 187 11.25 6.59 -13.37
C SER A 187 11.91 5.34 -12.76
N ILE A 188 11.84 4.18 -13.40
CA ILE A 188 12.23 2.89 -12.80
C ILE A 188 13.70 2.78 -12.31
N PRO A 189 14.72 3.44 -12.89
CA PRO A 189 16.04 3.47 -12.23
C PRO A 189 15.95 4.02 -10.80
N ALA A 190 15.07 4.99 -10.59
CA ALA A 190 14.76 5.61 -9.33
C ALA A 190 13.84 4.72 -8.46
N ALA A 191 12.85 4.05 -9.07
CA ALA A 191 11.92 3.16 -8.35
C ALA A 191 12.59 1.89 -7.79
N LEU A 192 13.50 1.26 -8.55
CA LEU A 192 14.29 0.10 -8.08
C LEU A 192 15.36 0.48 -7.07
N LEU A 193 15.92 1.68 -7.19
CA LEU A 193 16.84 2.23 -6.19
C LEU A 193 16.09 2.85 -5.00
N GLY A 194 14.76 2.69 -4.93
CA GLY A 194 13.92 3.22 -3.88
C GLY A 194 14.13 4.71 -3.71
N THR A 195 13.70 5.52 -4.71
CA THR A 195 13.57 6.96 -4.50
C THR A 195 12.78 7.14 -3.23
N THR A 196 13.52 7.53 -2.18
CA THR A 196 12.99 7.71 -0.84
C THR A 196 11.74 8.59 -0.91
N ALA A 197 11.69 9.51 -1.87
CA ALA A 197 10.54 10.35 -2.20
C ALA A 197 9.23 9.62 -2.44
N ILE A 198 9.17 8.70 -3.42
CA ILE A 198 7.91 8.06 -3.81
C ILE A 198 7.36 7.27 -2.63
N LYS A 199 8.18 6.38 -2.05
CA LYS A 199 7.75 5.58 -0.90
C LYS A 199 7.40 6.45 0.31
N LEU A 200 8.14 7.53 0.56
CA LEU A 200 7.87 8.41 1.69
C LEU A 200 6.53 9.15 1.52
N VAL A 201 6.20 9.60 0.31
CA VAL A 201 4.90 10.24 0.01
C VAL A 201 3.77 9.21 0.01
N GLU A 202 3.97 8.05 -0.61
CA GLU A 202 2.97 6.97 -0.71
C GLU A 202 2.57 6.45 0.68
N GLU A 203 3.54 5.98 1.46
CA GLU A 203 3.33 5.48 2.83
C GLU A 203 2.93 6.62 3.78
N GLY A 204 3.47 7.82 3.56
CA GLY A 204 3.14 9.01 4.35
C GLY A 204 1.70 9.44 4.19
N HIS A 205 1.17 9.40 2.96
CA HIS A 205 -0.23 9.71 2.66
C HIS A 205 -1.16 8.60 3.13
N ALA A 206 -0.83 7.33 2.92
CA ALA A 206 -1.60 6.21 3.46
C ALA A 206 -1.69 6.30 4.98
N TYR A 207 -0.56 6.60 5.64
CA TYR A 207 -0.53 6.78 7.08
C TYR A 207 -1.27 8.04 7.53
N TRP A 208 -1.17 9.17 6.83
CA TRP A 208 -2.00 10.35 7.16
C TRP A 208 -3.50 10.03 7.05
N ALA A 209 -3.90 9.39 5.95
CA ALA A 209 -5.30 9.08 5.67
C ALA A 209 -5.87 8.05 6.67
N ASP A 210 -5.13 7.02 7.07
CA ASP A 210 -5.63 6.07 8.07
C ASP A 210 -5.89 6.72 9.44
N GLN A 211 -5.10 7.74 9.81
CA GLN A 211 -5.30 8.51 11.05
C GLN A 211 -6.55 9.38 10.95
N GLU A 212 -6.78 10.03 9.81
CA GLU A 212 -7.98 10.82 9.57
C GLU A 212 -9.24 9.94 9.52
N VAL A 213 -9.19 8.80 8.84
CA VAL A 213 -10.28 7.83 8.76
C VAL A 213 -10.63 7.30 10.15
N THR A 214 -9.63 6.86 10.92
CA THR A 214 -9.87 6.33 12.28
C THR A 214 -10.36 7.41 13.23
N ARG A 215 -9.87 8.65 13.12
CA ARG A 215 -10.41 9.80 13.87
C ARG A 215 -11.88 10.05 13.56
N ARG A 216 -12.30 9.97 12.30
CA ARG A 216 -13.72 10.14 11.92
C ARG A 216 -14.60 9.01 12.44
N LEU A 217 -14.12 7.77 12.39
CA LEU A 217 -14.88 6.60 12.82
C LEU A 217 -14.94 6.45 14.35
N PHE A 218 -13.89 6.85 15.07
CA PHE A 218 -13.72 6.54 16.50
C PHE A 218 -13.42 7.77 17.37
N ALA A 219 -13.60 8.98 16.84
CA ALA A 219 -13.31 10.27 17.49
C ALA A 219 -11.84 10.52 17.88
N GLU A 220 -10.94 9.57 17.65
CA GLU A 220 -9.51 9.70 17.89
C GLU A 220 -8.69 8.87 16.88
N PRO A 221 -7.48 9.32 16.50
CA PRO A 221 -6.61 8.55 15.63
C PRO A 221 -6.17 7.25 16.31
N LYS A 222 -6.09 6.16 15.54
CA LYS A 222 -5.59 4.86 16.03
C LYS A 222 -4.25 4.57 15.39
N ASP A 223 -3.24 4.25 16.20
CA ASP A 223 -1.92 3.83 15.71
C ASP A 223 -1.48 2.52 16.37
N ILE A 224 -1.50 1.43 15.61
CA ILE A 224 -0.99 0.10 15.99
C ILE A 224 0.46 0.14 16.47
N ARG A 225 1.25 1.12 16.04
CA ARG A 225 2.64 1.30 16.51
C ARG A 225 2.70 1.84 17.94
N THR A 226 1.64 2.46 18.42
CA THR A 226 1.46 2.86 19.83
C THR A 226 0.76 1.80 20.67
N ALA A 227 0.36 0.67 20.06
CA ALA A 227 -0.26 -0.43 20.79
C ALA A 227 0.62 -0.88 21.98
N PRO A 228 0.02 -1.12 23.16
CA PRO A 228 0.75 -1.59 24.32
C PRO A 228 1.55 -2.86 24.00
N SER A 229 2.76 -2.98 24.53
CA SER A 229 3.55 -4.21 24.34
C SER A 229 2.82 -5.46 24.88
N SER A 230 1.90 -5.30 25.84
CA SER A 230 1.08 -6.39 26.39
C SER A 230 0.10 -6.99 25.38
N VAL A 231 -0.21 -6.30 24.28
CA VAL A 231 -1.08 -6.82 23.21
C VAL A 231 -0.28 -7.39 22.04
N ARG A 232 1.04 -7.29 22.09
CA ARG A 232 1.97 -7.80 21.06
C ARG A 232 2.58 -9.12 21.51
N SER A 233 2.94 -9.95 20.55
CA SER A 233 3.66 -11.19 20.84
C SER A 233 5.14 -10.93 21.10
N ASP A 234 5.78 -11.82 21.87
CA ASP A 234 7.24 -11.82 22.03
C ASP A 234 7.96 -12.00 20.69
N ALA A 235 7.36 -12.76 19.75
CA ALA A 235 7.87 -12.92 18.40
C ALA A 235 7.92 -11.59 17.64
N TYR A 236 6.88 -10.76 17.77
CA TYR A 236 6.84 -9.41 17.22
C TYR A 236 7.97 -8.54 17.78
N GLU A 237 8.08 -8.48 19.10
CA GLU A 237 9.10 -7.67 19.77
C GLU A 237 10.53 -8.15 19.47
N ALA A 238 10.73 -9.47 19.31
CA ALA A 238 12.00 -10.04 18.87
C ALA A 238 12.31 -9.66 17.41
N ALA A 239 11.33 -9.74 16.51
CA ALA A 239 11.50 -9.38 15.10
C ALA A 239 11.85 -7.89 14.93
N LEU A 240 11.28 -6.99 15.74
CA LEU A 240 11.66 -5.56 15.72
C LEU A 240 13.12 -5.32 16.12
N LYS A 241 13.70 -6.19 16.96
CA LYS A 241 15.09 -6.11 17.44
C LYS A 241 16.09 -6.81 16.50
N ASP A 242 15.62 -7.59 15.53
CA ASP A 242 16.49 -8.24 14.55
C ASP A 242 17.27 -7.19 13.74
N LYS A 243 18.61 -7.32 13.68
CA LYS A 243 19.49 -6.35 13.04
C LYS A 243 19.22 -6.18 11.54
N ARG A 244 18.73 -7.22 10.86
CA ARG A 244 18.39 -7.22 9.43
C ARG A 244 17.14 -6.38 9.20
N ILE A 245 16.12 -6.62 10.03
CA ILE A 245 14.89 -5.81 10.08
C ILE A 245 15.20 -4.37 10.46
N ALA A 246 15.96 -4.14 11.54
CA ALA A 246 16.33 -2.80 11.98
C ALA A 246 17.12 -2.03 10.90
N ARG A 247 17.96 -2.70 10.12
CA ARG A 247 18.67 -2.09 8.98
C ARG A 247 17.72 -1.71 7.84
N MET A 248 16.64 -2.46 7.63
CA MET A 248 15.60 -2.13 6.64
C MET A 248 14.69 -1.00 7.14
N ARG A 249 14.34 -1.01 8.43
CA ARG A 249 13.50 0.00 9.11
C ARG A 249 14.25 1.27 9.51
N ARG A 250 15.56 1.37 9.24
CA ARG A 250 16.48 2.38 9.82
C ARG A 250 16.20 3.84 9.45
N ARG A 251 15.06 4.11 8.81
CA ARG A 251 14.44 5.43 8.69
C ARG A 251 12.97 5.22 9.05
N ASP A 252 12.46 5.95 10.02
CA ASP A 252 11.04 5.94 10.38
C ASP A 252 10.23 6.65 9.29
N THR A 253 10.27 6.09 8.08
CA THR A 253 9.70 6.66 6.84
C THR A 253 8.21 6.89 6.99
N TYR A 254 7.53 6.09 7.81
CA TYR A 254 6.12 6.27 8.10
C TYR A 254 5.86 7.59 8.84
N ALA A 255 6.46 7.80 10.02
CA ALA A 255 6.20 9.02 10.80
C ALA A 255 6.77 10.27 10.15
N GLU A 256 7.92 10.16 9.48
CA GLU A 256 8.53 11.24 8.71
C GLU A 256 7.68 11.59 7.48
N GLY A 257 7.25 10.58 6.72
CA GLY A 257 6.41 10.75 5.54
C GLY A 257 5.03 11.30 5.88
N ARG A 258 4.42 10.83 6.97
CA ARG A 258 3.16 11.40 7.47
C ARG A 258 3.30 12.88 7.81
N ARG A 259 4.38 13.28 8.49
CA ARG A 259 4.64 14.69 8.82
C ARG A 259 4.84 15.54 7.57
N LEU A 260 5.58 15.03 6.59
CA LEU A 260 5.80 15.67 5.30
C LEU A 260 4.47 15.88 4.55
N VAL A 261 3.67 14.82 4.41
CA VAL A 261 2.39 14.85 3.70
C VAL A 261 1.36 15.72 4.41
N ALA A 262 1.23 15.59 5.73
CA ALA A 262 0.33 16.44 6.52
C ALA A 262 0.67 17.92 6.33
N ALA A 263 1.95 18.30 6.43
CA ALA A 263 2.38 19.69 6.22
C ALA A 263 2.08 20.19 4.79
N ALA A 264 2.20 19.33 3.78
CA ALA A 264 1.84 19.68 2.41
C ALA A 264 0.33 19.88 2.27
N ILE A 265 -0.49 18.94 2.76
CA ILE A 265 -1.96 19.03 2.72
C ILE A 265 -2.46 20.24 3.50
N ASP A 266 -1.90 20.53 4.68
CA ASP A 266 -2.26 21.71 5.48
C ASP A 266 -1.98 23.01 4.72
N ALA A 267 -0.90 23.05 3.93
CA ALA A 267 -0.53 24.22 3.14
C ALA A 267 -1.36 24.36 1.86
N VAL A 268 -1.56 23.27 1.11
CA VAL A 268 -2.14 23.31 -0.25
C VAL A 268 -3.57 22.78 -0.37
N GLY A 269 -4.09 22.10 0.65
CA GLY A 269 -5.34 21.36 0.59
C GLY A 269 -5.16 19.99 -0.08
N ILE A 270 -6.08 19.06 0.16
CA ILE A 270 -6.00 17.68 -0.34
C ILE A 270 -6.13 17.61 -1.87
N SER A 271 -7.06 18.36 -2.48
CA SER A 271 -7.26 18.35 -3.94
C SER A 271 -6.01 18.81 -4.71
N PRO A 272 -5.36 19.96 -4.40
CA PRO A 272 -4.10 20.32 -5.05
C PRO A 272 -2.95 19.36 -4.74
N PHE A 273 -2.88 18.82 -3.51
CA PHE A 273 -1.89 17.81 -3.15
C PHE A 273 -1.99 16.57 -4.06
N ASN A 274 -3.21 16.11 -4.37
CA ASN A 274 -3.43 14.90 -5.17
C ASN A 274 -2.87 14.95 -6.60
N GLN A 275 -2.43 16.12 -7.10
CA GLN A 275 -1.74 16.21 -8.39
C GLN A 275 -0.43 15.39 -8.41
N VAL A 276 0.19 15.12 -7.25
CA VAL A 276 1.41 14.29 -7.14
C VAL A 276 1.23 12.86 -7.64
N TRP A 277 -0.01 12.36 -7.71
CA TRP A 277 -0.29 11.02 -8.22
C TRP A 277 -0.20 10.94 -9.74
N THR A 278 -0.45 12.05 -10.43
CA THR A 278 -0.47 12.13 -11.91
C THR A 278 0.73 12.87 -12.49
N ASP A 279 1.47 13.62 -11.66
CA ASP A 279 2.65 14.38 -12.08
C ASP A 279 3.87 14.05 -11.19
N VAL A 280 4.87 13.42 -11.80
CA VAL A 280 6.11 13.02 -11.14
C VAL A 280 6.99 14.22 -10.75
N GLU A 281 6.88 15.35 -11.46
CA GLU A 281 7.64 16.57 -11.17
C GLU A 281 7.18 17.23 -9.86
N LEU A 282 5.95 16.93 -9.41
CA LEU A 282 5.42 17.40 -8.13
C LEU A 282 5.91 16.58 -6.94
N LEU A 283 6.57 15.44 -7.15
CA LEU A 283 7.17 14.68 -6.06
C LEU A 283 8.36 15.43 -5.44
N PRO A 284 8.66 15.21 -4.16
CA PRO A 284 9.80 15.83 -3.51
C PRO A 284 11.11 15.31 -4.10
N THR A 285 12.03 16.22 -4.39
CA THR A 285 13.40 15.88 -4.77
C THR A 285 14.18 15.37 -3.57
N LYS A 286 15.32 14.69 -3.80
CA LYS A 286 16.22 14.25 -2.71
C LYS A 286 16.66 15.38 -1.78
N HIS A 287 16.77 16.60 -2.31
CA HIS A 287 17.16 17.79 -1.54
C HIS A 287 16.01 18.25 -0.66
N GLU A 288 14.81 18.30 -1.20
CA GLU A 288 13.59 18.66 -0.46
C GLU A 288 13.20 17.63 0.59
N LEU A 289 13.55 16.35 0.43
CA LEU A 289 13.40 15.34 1.50
C LEU A 289 14.23 15.64 2.75
N ARG A 290 15.21 16.55 2.68
CA ARG A 290 15.97 17.01 3.85
C ARG A 290 15.49 18.37 4.35
N GLN A 291 14.61 19.02 3.60
CA GLN A 291 14.16 20.41 3.75
C GLN A 291 12.68 20.46 3.32
N HIS A 292 11.83 19.81 4.12
CA HIS A 292 10.42 19.56 3.79
C HIS A 292 9.67 20.85 3.43
N GLU A 293 10.00 21.95 4.10
CA GLU A 293 9.45 23.28 3.85
C GLU A 293 9.65 23.77 2.41
N LYS A 294 10.71 23.32 1.71
CA LYS A 294 10.95 23.70 0.32
C LYS A 294 9.98 23.03 -0.65
N TRP A 295 9.68 21.75 -0.42
CA TRP A 295 8.67 21.04 -1.21
C TRP A 295 7.29 21.64 -0.97
N VAL A 296 6.93 21.86 0.30
CA VAL A 296 5.65 22.48 0.66
C VAL A 296 5.53 23.88 0.05
N GLY A 297 6.59 24.69 0.11
CA GLY A 297 6.63 26.00 -0.53
C GLY A 297 6.48 25.94 -2.05
N ARG A 298 7.10 24.96 -2.70
CA ARG A 298 6.95 24.73 -4.15
C ARG A 298 5.52 24.35 -4.52
N LEU A 299 4.91 23.42 -3.80
CA LEU A 299 3.50 23.05 -4.01
C LEU A 299 2.57 24.24 -3.80
N SER A 300 2.85 25.08 -2.79
CA SER A 300 2.02 26.26 -2.48
C SER A 300 2.11 27.35 -3.54
N GLY A 301 3.25 27.47 -4.23
CA GLY A 301 3.46 28.43 -5.32
C GLY A 301 2.80 28.04 -6.65
N LEU A 302 2.17 26.87 -6.75
CA LEU A 302 1.39 26.42 -7.91
C LEU A 302 -0.08 26.87 -7.86
N ARG A 303 -0.50 27.53 -6.78
CA ARG A 303 -1.84 28.10 -6.61
C ARG A 303 -2.03 29.40 -7.39
#